data_AF-S9V2L0-F1
#
_entry.id   AF-S9V2L0-F1
#
_cell.length_a   1.000
_cell.length_b   1.000
_cell.length_c   1.000
_cell.angle_alpha   90.00
_cell.angle_beta   90.00
_cell.angle_gamma   90.00
#
_symmetry.space_group_name_H-M   'P 1'
#
loop_
_entity.id
_entity.type
_entity.pdbx_description
1 polymer ?
#
loop_
_entity_poly.entity_id
_entity_poly.type
_entity_poly.pdbx_seq_one_letter_code
_entity_poly.pdbx_strand_id
1 'polypeptide(L)'
;MALAANLVNEAVLEEAEEAPPAVAPPRPPVIRSFPTDIDKALERYQERLNREENAVRIKDDNKAVSLGTSKINYIDPRIVCSWAKEQNVPINKIFSATIINKFPWAMNSENFDF
;
A
#
# COMPACT_ATOMS: atom_id res chain seq x y z
N MET A 1 15.79 -72.92 17.18
CA MET A 1 16.37 -71.59 17.46
C MET A 1 15.44 -70.55 16.88
N ALA A 2 14.76 -69.81 17.75
CA ALA A 2 13.92 -68.67 17.38
C ALA A 2 14.80 -67.47 17.01
N LEU A 3 14.46 -66.76 15.93
CA LEU A 3 14.95 -65.43 15.48
C LEU A 3 14.23 -65.16 14.14
N ALA A 4 13.50 -64.09 13.88
CA ALA A 4 13.23 -62.86 14.59
C ALA A 4 11.82 -62.40 14.17
N ALA A 5 11.03 -61.93 15.14
CA ALA A 5 9.73 -61.33 14.88
C ALA A 5 9.90 -59.98 14.18
N ASN A 6 9.05 -59.74 13.18
CA ASN A 6 8.73 -58.48 12.51
C ASN A 6 9.25 -57.22 13.22
N LEU A 7 10.35 -56.67 12.69
CA LEU A 7 10.60 -55.25 12.78
C LEU A 7 9.99 -54.59 11.55
N VAL A 8 9.50 -53.38 11.77
CA VAL A 8 8.91 -52.43 10.84
C VAL A 8 7.39 -52.56 10.72
N ASN A 9 6.72 -51.63 11.40
CA ASN A 9 5.30 -51.33 11.29
C ASN A 9 4.95 -51.03 9.83
N GLU A 10 4.14 -51.89 9.21
CA GLU A 10 3.51 -51.67 7.90
C GLU A 10 2.51 -50.50 7.92
N ALA A 11 2.29 -49.87 9.08
CA ALA A 11 1.37 -48.75 9.27
C ALA A 11 2.01 -47.35 9.04
N VAL A 12 3.29 -47.26 8.67
CA VAL A 12 3.97 -45.96 8.42
C VAL A 12 4.05 -45.63 6.91
N LEU A 13 3.54 -46.51 6.04
CA LEU A 13 3.54 -46.30 4.59
C LEU A 13 2.16 -45.94 4.01
N GLU A 14 1.25 -45.41 4.82
CA GLU A 14 0.27 -44.47 4.28
C GLU A 14 0.98 -43.12 4.11
N GLU A 15 1.78 -43.01 3.03
CA GLU A 15 1.98 -41.71 2.42
C GLU A 15 0.58 -41.17 2.13
N ALA A 16 0.16 -40.19 2.92
CA ALA A 16 -1.00 -39.38 2.61
C ALA A 16 -0.77 -38.88 1.19
N GLU A 17 -1.47 -39.47 0.22
CA GLU A 17 -1.49 -39.02 -1.16
C GLU A 17 -2.01 -37.59 -1.11
N GLU A 18 -1.08 -36.64 -1.07
CA GLU A 18 -1.38 -35.22 -1.05
C GLU A 18 -2.09 -34.95 -2.36
N ALA A 19 -3.42 -34.79 -2.28
CA ALA A 19 -4.26 -34.54 -3.43
C ALA A 19 -3.59 -33.45 -4.28
N PRO A 20 -3.48 -33.65 -5.60
CA PRO A 20 -2.79 -32.70 -6.46
C PRO A 20 -3.33 -31.30 -6.16
N PRO A 21 -2.46 -30.28 -5.97
CA PRO A 21 -2.90 -28.96 -5.57
C PRO A 21 -3.97 -28.53 -6.57
N ALA A 22 -5.17 -28.23 -6.06
CA ALA A 22 -6.31 -27.89 -6.90
C ALA A 22 -5.85 -26.85 -7.93
N VAL A 23 -5.74 -27.27 -9.19
CA VAL A 23 -5.21 -26.42 -10.25
C VAL A 23 -6.18 -25.25 -10.35
N ALA A 24 -5.73 -24.08 -9.88
CA ALA A 24 -6.52 -22.87 -9.94
C ALA A 24 -7.03 -22.73 -11.38
N PRO A 25 -8.33 -22.40 -11.56
CA PRO A 25 -8.90 -22.32 -12.89
C PRO A 25 -8.05 -21.41 -13.78
N PRO A 26 -7.87 -21.76 -15.08
CA PRO A 26 -7.08 -20.96 -15.99
C PRO A 26 -7.59 -19.52 -15.96
N ARG A 27 -6.67 -18.56 -15.75
CA ARG A 27 -7.04 -17.14 -15.72
C ARG A 27 -7.78 -16.82 -17.02
N PRO A 28 -8.96 -16.18 -16.96
CA PRO A 28 -9.72 -15.86 -18.16
C PRO A 28 -8.86 -15.06 -19.14
N PRO A 29 -9.04 -15.27 -20.45
CA PRO A 29 -8.26 -14.58 -21.46
C PRO A 29 -8.50 -13.06 -21.34
N VAL A 30 -7.41 -12.30 -21.27
CA VAL A 30 -7.49 -10.83 -21.25
C VAL A 30 -7.82 -10.35 -22.65
N ILE A 31 -9.11 -10.13 -22.92
CA ILE A 31 -9.56 -9.48 -24.14
C ILE A 31 -9.21 -8.00 -24.04
N ARG A 32 -8.20 -7.55 -24.79
CA ARG A 32 -7.85 -6.13 -24.89
C ARG A 32 -8.82 -5.49 -25.87
N SER A 33 -9.83 -4.78 -25.36
CA SER A 33 -10.64 -3.90 -26.19
C SER A 33 -9.87 -2.61 -26.46
N PHE A 34 -9.88 -2.16 -27.72
CA PHE A 34 -9.38 -0.83 -28.05
C PHE A 34 -10.35 0.21 -27.48
N PRO A 35 -9.84 1.30 -26.85
CA PRO A 35 -10.69 2.36 -26.36
C PRO A 35 -11.53 2.94 -27.50
N THR A 36 -12.83 3.10 -27.26
CA THR A 36 -13.74 3.73 -28.23
C THR A 36 -13.46 5.22 -28.37
N ASP A 37 -13.14 5.88 -27.25
CA ASP A 37 -12.78 7.30 -27.17
C ASP A 37 -11.26 7.44 -26.94
N ILE A 38 -10.51 7.69 -28.01
CA ILE A 38 -9.04 7.80 -27.97
C ILE A 38 -8.60 9.00 -27.11
N ASP A 39 -9.29 10.13 -27.21
CA ASP A 39 -8.92 11.36 -26.49
C ASP A 39 -9.03 11.20 -24.97
N LYS A 40 -10.12 10.61 -24.47
CA LYS A 40 -10.29 10.29 -23.04
C LYS A 40 -9.26 9.29 -22.56
N ALA A 41 -8.91 8.32 -23.40
CA ALA A 41 -7.85 7.36 -23.07
C ALA A 41 -6.50 8.08 -22.95
N LEU A 42 -6.20 9.02 -23.84
CA LEU A 42 -4.97 9.80 -23.84
C LEU A 42 -4.86 10.68 -22.60
N GLU A 43 -5.93 11.39 -22.22
CA GLU A 43 -6.00 12.17 -20.99
C GLU A 43 -5.73 11.30 -19.76
N ARG A 44 -6.39 10.15 -19.65
CA ARG A 44 -6.15 9.18 -18.56
C ARG A 44 -4.70 8.70 -18.50
N TYR A 45 -4.08 8.45 -19.65
CA TYR A 45 -2.68 8.04 -19.70
C TYR A 45 -1.73 9.17 -19.29
N GLN A 46 -2.02 10.40 -19.68
CA GLN A 46 -1.25 11.58 -19.27
C GLN A 46 -1.33 11.82 -17.75
N GLU A 47 -2.52 11.75 -17.16
CA GLU A 47 -2.69 11.86 -15.70
C GLU A 47 -1.91 10.78 -14.96
N ARG A 48 -1.94 9.54 -15.48
CA ARG A 48 -1.18 8.43 -14.92
C ARG A 48 0.32 8.67 -15.04
N LEU A 49 0.80 9.14 -16.19
CA LEU A 49 2.21 9.45 -16.40
C LEU A 49 2.69 10.50 -15.39
N ASN A 50 1.96 11.62 -15.28
CA ASN A 50 2.26 12.69 -14.34
C ASN A 50 2.30 12.20 -12.87
N ARG A 51 1.38 11.29 -12.50
CA ARG A 51 1.40 10.69 -11.16
C ARG A 51 2.66 9.88 -10.89
N GLU A 52 3.05 9.03 -11.83
CA GLU A 52 4.22 8.15 -11.67
C GLU A 52 5.53 8.95 -11.70
N GLU A 53 5.65 9.95 -12.58
CA GLU A 53 6.81 10.84 -12.64
C GLU A 53 7.00 11.58 -11.31
N ASN A 54 5.93 12.12 -10.74
CA ASN A 54 5.99 12.76 -9.43
C ASN A 54 6.35 11.77 -8.32
N ALA A 55 5.83 10.54 -8.34
CA ALA A 55 6.15 9.53 -7.35
C ALA A 55 7.64 9.15 -7.37
N VAL A 56 8.22 9.00 -8.57
CA VAL A 56 9.65 8.72 -8.74
C VAL A 56 10.50 9.89 -8.24
N ARG A 57 10.17 11.12 -8.66
CA ARG A 57 10.90 12.32 -8.24
C ARG A 57 10.89 12.51 -6.72
N ILE A 58 9.71 12.41 -6.10
CA ILE A 58 9.55 12.55 -4.65
C ILE A 58 10.37 11.48 -3.91
N LYS A 59 10.40 10.24 -4.43
CA LYS A 59 11.19 9.18 -3.82
C LYS A 59 12.68 9.46 -3.93
N ASP A 60 13.14 9.97 -5.06
CA ASP A 60 14.53 10.31 -5.32
C ASP A 60 15.03 11.48 -4.46
N ASP A 61 14.25 12.57 -4.38
CA ASP A 61 14.58 13.75 -3.57
C ASP A 61 14.65 13.42 -2.08
N ASN A 62 13.82 12.48 -1.60
CA ASN A 62 13.76 12.10 -0.19
C ASN A 62 14.66 10.92 0.19
N LYS A 63 15.54 10.44 -0.70
CA LYS A 63 16.43 9.28 -0.41
C LYS A 63 17.30 9.46 0.84
N ALA A 64 17.75 10.69 1.09
CA ALA A 64 18.70 10.99 2.16
C ALA A 64 18.05 11.61 3.42
N VAL A 65 16.75 11.93 3.39
CA VAL A 65 16.10 12.74 4.44
C VAL A 65 14.87 12.02 4.97
N SER A 66 14.79 11.87 6.30
CA SER A 66 13.60 11.34 6.97
C SER A 66 12.65 12.46 7.39
N LEU A 67 11.54 12.61 6.68
CA LEU A 67 10.54 13.63 6.95
C LEU A 67 9.69 13.35 8.20
N GLY A 68 9.69 12.12 8.74
CA GLY A 68 8.81 11.73 9.84
C GLY A 68 9.08 12.51 11.14
N THR A 69 10.35 12.67 11.51
CA THR A 69 10.72 13.33 12.77
C THR A 69 10.32 14.81 12.79
N SER A 70 10.56 15.52 11.68
CA SER A 70 10.15 16.93 11.53
C SER A 70 8.64 17.11 11.67
N LYS A 71 7.85 16.30 10.96
CA LYS A 71 6.38 16.33 10.98
C LYS A 71 5.78 16.02 12.34
N ILE A 72 6.41 15.16 13.13
CA ILE A 72 5.84 14.68 14.40
C ILE A 72 6.24 15.55 15.59
N ASN A 73 7.39 16.22 15.53
CA ASN A 73 8.00 16.85 16.72
C ASN A 73 8.39 18.32 16.55
N TYR A 74 8.59 18.80 15.32
CA TYR A 74 9.23 20.10 15.10
C TYR A 74 8.38 21.09 14.29
N ILE A 75 7.33 20.60 13.63
CA ILE A 75 6.35 21.44 12.92
C ILE A 75 5.11 21.57 13.78
N ASP A 76 4.58 22.79 13.97
CA ASP A 76 3.29 22.98 14.63
C ASP A 76 2.18 22.39 13.74
N PRO A 77 1.44 21.37 14.23
CA PRO A 77 0.41 20.71 13.44
C PRO A 77 -0.71 21.67 13.00
N ARG A 78 -0.91 22.82 13.66
CA ARG A 78 -1.90 23.84 13.25
C ARG A 78 -1.56 24.51 11.94
N ILE A 79 -0.27 24.71 11.65
CA ILE A 79 0.18 25.22 10.35
C ILE A 79 -0.28 24.29 9.23
N VAL A 80 -0.05 22.98 9.43
CA VAL A 80 -0.41 21.95 8.45
C VAL A 80 -1.92 21.81 8.31
N CYS A 81 -2.66 21.85 9.42
CA CYS A 81 -4.12 21.74 9.42
C CYS A 81 -4.80 22.94 8.77
N SER A 82 -4.34 24.18 9.03
CA SER A 82 -4.86 25.38 8.36
C SER A 82 -4.62 25.32 6.86
N TRP A 83 -3.38 25.02 6.45
CA TRP A 83 -3.02 24.90 5.04
C TRP A 83 -3.83 23.81 4.32
N ALA A 84 -4.04 22.66 4.96
CA ALA A 84 -4.81 21.56 4.39
C ALA A 84 -6.27 21.96 4.13
N LYS A 85 -6.87 22.76 5.00
CA LYS A 85 -8.23 23.29 4.80
C LYS A 85 -8.28 24.32 3.68
N GLU A 86 -7.34 25.27 3.66
CA GLU A 86 -7.25 26.32 2.63
C GLU A 86 -7.10 25.71 1.23
N GLN A 87 -6.29 24.65 1.09
CA GLN A 87 -6.04 23.98 -0.19
C GLN A 87 -7.00 22.81 -0.49
N ASN A 88 -8.03 22.59 0.34
CA ASN A 88 -8.96 21.47 0.22
C ASN A 88 -8.27 20.10 0.12
N VAL A 89 -7.13 19.93 0.82
CA VAL A 89 -6.38 18.68 0.86
C VAL A 89 -6.84 17.85 2.06
N PRO A 90 -7.28 16.59 1.85
CA PRO A 90 -7.63 15.71 2.96
C PRO A 90 -6.45 15.48 3.90
N ILE A 91 -6.63 15.76 5.20
CA ILE A 91 -5.55 15.69 6.21
C ILE A 91 -4.94 14.29 6.35
N ASN A 92 -5.72 13.24 6.06
CA ASN A 92 -5.27 11.85 6.02
C ASN A 92 -4.24 11.55 4.91
N LYS A 93 -4.04 12.45 3.95
CA LYS A 93 -2.95 12.37 2.95
C LYS A 93 -1.62 12.89 3.49
N ILE A 94 -1.65 13.72 4.54
CA ILE A 94 -0.47 14.37 5.11
C ILE A 94 -0.04 13.67 6.41
N PHE A 95 -1.01 13.45 7.30
CA PHE A 95 -0.83 12.77 8.58
C PHE A 95 -1.48 11.38 8.56
N SER A 96 -0.79 10.39 9.12
CA SER A 96 -1.37 9.08 9.37
C SER A 96 -2.39 9.15 10.51
N ALA A 97 -3.28 8.16 10.61
CA ALA A 97 -4.28 8.09 11.67
C ALA A 97 -3.67 8.21 13.07
N THR A 98 -2.50 7.62 13.30
CA THR A 98 -1.78 7.72 14.57
C THR A 98 -1.35 9.15 14.90
N ILE A 99 -0.88 9.92 13.90
CA ILE A 99 -0.45 11.32 14.09
C ILE A 99 -1.67 12.22 14.31
N ILE A 100 -2.77 11.98 13.60
CA ILE A 100 -4.03 12.71 13.80
C ILE A 100 -4.51 12.55 15.25
N ASN A 101 -4.49 11.32 15.77
CA ASN A 101 -4.88 11.05 17.16
C ASN A 101 -3.95 11.69 18.20
N LYS A 102 -2.70 12.01 17.84
CA LYS A 102 -1.75 12.73 18.69
C LYS A 102 -2.10 14.21 18.81
N PHE A 103 -2.72 14.81 17.78
CA PHE A 103 -2.97 16.25 17.69
C PHE A 103 -4.45 16.62 17.50
N PRO A 104 -5.37 16.13 18.35
CA PRO A 104 -6.79 16.45 18.22
C PRO A 104 -7.07 17.95 18.37
N TRP A 105 -6.26 18.64 19.18
CA TRP A 105 -6.36 20.08 19.42
C TRP A 105 -6.01 20.95 18.20
N ALA A 106 -5.31 20.42 17.20
CA ALA A 106 -4.89 21.17 16.02
C ALA A 106 -5.87 21.05 14.83
N MET A 107 -6.79 20.08 14.85
CA MET A 107 -7.65 19.73 13.72
C MET A 107 -8.60 20.85 13.29
N ASN A 108 -9.02 21.69 14.24
CA ASN A 108 -9.96 22.78 14.00
C ASN A 108 -9.28 24.12 13.68
N SER A 109 -7.96 24.17 13.55
CA SER A 109 -7.24 25.40 13.16
C SER A 109 -7.62 25.87 11.75
N GLU A 110 -7.78 27.18 11.59
CA GLU A 110 -8.14 27.89 10.36
C GLU A 110 -7.46 29.27 10.38
N ASN A 111 -6.95 29.73 9.23
CA ASN A 111 -6.19 30.98 9.09
C ASN A 111 -5.10 31.14 10.15
N PHE A 112 -4.36 30.07 10.42
CA PHE A 112 -3.35 30.04 11.47
C PHE A 112 -2.03 30.69 11.02
N ASP A 113 -1.58 31.69 11.77
CA ASP A 113 -0.26 32.33 11.64
C ASP A 113 0.60 32.00 12.87
N PHE A 114 1.87 31.66 12.66
CA PHE A 114 2.74 31.00 13.66
C PHE A 114 3.67 31.97 14.40
#